data_AF-A0A6G3X7Z9-F1
#
_entry.id   AF-A0A6G3X7Z9-F1
#
_cell.length_a   1.000
_cell.length_b   1.000
_cell.length_c   1.000
_cell.angle_alpha   90.00
_cell.angle_beta   90.00
_cell.angle_gamma   90.00
#
_symmetry.space_group_name_H-M   'P 1'
#
loop_
_entity.id
_entity.type
_entity.pdbx_description
1 polymer ?
#
loop_
_entity_poly.entity_id
_entity_poly.type
_entity_poly.pdbx_seq_one_letter_code
_entity_poly.pdbx_strand_id
1 'polypeptide(L)' 'QEAVDLARRAGDVRLQAALQLRLADTLDRLGDPAAARLHRGAADRLLGEEPSAYEIRSASTEN' A
#
# COMPACT_ATOMS: atom_id res chain seq x y z
N GLN A 1 -2.68 20.61 12.51
CA GLN A 1 -2.05 20.21 11.23
C GLN A 1 -1.71 18.73 11.32
N GLU A 2 -2.71 17.85 11.32
CA GLU A 2 -2.49 16.40 11.54
C GLU A 2 -3.07 15.56 10.40
N ALA A 3 -4.21 15.98 9.82
CA ALA A 3 -4.82 15.32 8.66
C ALA A 3 -3.94 15.33 7.40
N VAL A 4 -3.11 16.36 7.21
CA VAL A 4 -2.24 16.50 6.03
C VAL A 4 -1.05 15.53 6.13
N ASP A 5 -0.48 15.35 7.31
CA ASP A 5 0.61 14.41 7.54
C ASP A 5 0.12 12.95 7.52
N LEU A 6 -1.10 12.71 7.98
CA LEU A 6 -1.78 11.42 7.79
C LEU A 6 -2.06 11.14 6.31
N ALA A 7 -2.55 12.13 5.55
CA ALA A 7 -2.82 12.01 4.12
C ALA A 7 -1.54 11.86 3.28
N ARG A 8 -0.42 12.48 3.69
CA ARG A 8 0.88 12.29 3.05
C ARG A 8 1.42 10.87 3.31
N ARG A 9 1.31 10.38 4.55
CA ARG A 9 1.67 9.00 4.89
C ARG A 9 0.79 7.95 4.19
N ALA A 10 -0.52 8.14 4.15
CA ALA A 10 -1.46 7.25 3.45
C ALA A 10 -1.33 7.36 1.92
N GLY A 11 -1.00 8.55 1.41
CA GLY A 11 -0.84 8.83 -0.02
C GLY A 11 0.32 8.09 -0.67
N ASP A 12 1.35 7.77 0.09
CA ASP A 12 2.54 7.09 -0.42
C ASP A 12 2.49 5.55 -0.31
N VAL A 13 1.50 4.97 0.39
CA VAL A 13 1.40 3.49 0.54
C VAL A 13 1.12 2.81 -0.80
N ARG A 14 0.20 3.35 -1.60
CA ARG A 14 -0.07 2.86 -2.96
C ARG A 14 1.15 2.99 -3.87
N LEU A 15 1.89 4.08 -3.75
CA LEU A 15 3.14 4.30 -4.49
C LEU A 15 4.22 3.29 -4.05
N GLN A 16 4.37 3.05 -2.75
CA GLN A 16 5.31 2.08 -2.21
C GLN A 16 4.99 0.65 -2.66
N ALA A 17 3.70 0.27 -2.68
CA ALA A 17 3.27 -1.02 -3.23
C ALA A 17 3.60 -1.14 -4.73
N ALA A 18 3.36 -0.09 -5.52
CA ALA A 18 3.68 -0.09 -6.94
C ALA A 18 5.20 -0.24 -7.19
N LEU A 19 6.03 0.40 -6.37
CA LEU A 19 7.49 0.24 -6.42
C LEU A 19 7.93 -1.20 -6.10
N GLN A 20 7.32 -1.82 -5.08
CA GLN A 20 7.61 -3.23 -4.74
C GLN A 20 7.26 -4.18 -5.89
N LEU A 21 6.11 -3.99 -6.56
CA LEU A 21 5.73 -4.78 -7.74
C LEU A 21 6.71 -4.61 -8.90
N ARG A 22 7.13 -3.36 -9.18
CA ARG A 22 8.11 -3.06 -10.23
C ARG A 22 9.46 -3.74 -9.99
N LEU A 23 9.89 -3.80 -8.73
CA LEU A 23 11.10 -4.51 -8.34
C LEU A 23 10.94 -6.02 -8.52
N ALA A 24 9.79 -6.57 -8.13
CA ALA A 24 9.48 -7.98 -8.33
C ALA A 24 9.55 -8.40 -9.81
N ASP A 25 8.95 -7.63 -10.72
CA ASP A 25 9.04 -7.89 -12.16
C ASP A 25 10.47 -7.84 -12.70
N THR A 26 11.30 -6.96 -12.13
CA THR A 26 12.70 -6.83 -12.53
C THR A 26 13.50 -8.05 -12.06
N LEU A 27 13.30 -8.48 -10.82
CA LEU A 27 13.97 -9.66 -10.25
C LEU A 27 13.54 -10.96 -10.94
N ASP A 28 12.25 -11.08 -11.29
CA ASP A 28 11.71 -12.22 -12.04
C ASP A 28 12.38 -12.34 -13.42
N ARG A 29 12.54 -11.21 -14.14
CA ARG A 29 13.24 -11.15 -15.43
C ARG A 29 14.75 -11.40 -15.33
N LEU A 30 15.36 -11.08 -14.19
CA LEU A 30 16.77 -11.36 -13.91
C LEU A 30 17.02 -12.81 -13.46
N GLY A 31 15.96 -13.61 -13.26
CA GLY A 31 16.07 -15.01 -12.85
C GLY A 31 16.14 -15.23 -11.34
N ASP A 32 15.73 -14.25 -10.52
CA ASP A 32 15.53 -14.40 -9.08
C ASP A 32 14.04 -14.39 -8.69
N PRO A 33 13.33 -15.51 -8.89
CA PRO A 33 11.92 -15.62 -8.55
C PRO A 33 11.68 -15.69 -7.04
N ALA A 34 12.71 -16.02 -6.23
CA ALA A 34 12.58 -16.07 -4.78
C ALA A 34 12.48 -14.65 -4.21
N ALA A 35 13.39 -13.76 -4.62
CA ALA A 35 13.31 -12.36 -4.25
C ALA A 35 12.05 -11.69 -4.81
N ALA A 36 11.67 -11.98 -6.07
CA ALA A 36 10.45 -11.45 -6.66
C ALA A 36 9.19 -11.73 -5.82
N ARG A 37 9.07 -12.95 -5.26
CA ARG A 37 7.95 -13.31 -4.37
C ARG A 37 7.93 -12.54 -3.05
N LEU A 38 9.10 -12.24 -2.47
CA LEU A 38 9.17 -11.43 -1.25
C LEU A 38 8.64 -10.02 -1.50
N HIS A 39 8.99 -9.42 -2.63
CA HIS A 39 8.52 -8.09 -3.01
C HIS A 39 7.02 -8.05 -3.34
N ARG A 40 6.49 -9.09 -4.01
CA ARG A 40 5.02 -9.22 -4.19
C ARG A 40 4.30 -9.33 -2.85
N GLY A 41 4.80 -10.15 -1.92
CA GLY A 41 4.22 -10.26 -0.58
C GLY A 41 4.28 -8.96 0.24
N ALA A 42 5.33 -8.15 0.07
CA ALA A 42 5.43 -6.84 0.69
C ALA A 42 4.40 -5.85 0.10
N ALA A 43 4.18 -5.86 -1.22
CA ALA A 43 3.15 -5.06 -1.88
C ALA A 43 1.74 -5.45 -1.41
N ASP A 44 1.44 -6.75 -1.33
CA ASP A 44 0.16 -7.27 -0.84
C ASP A 44 -0.14 -6.79 0.59
N ARG A 45 0.85 -6.83 1.48
CA ARG A 45 0.68 -6.32 2.86
C ARG A 45 0.41 -4.83 2.86
N LEU A 46 1.20 -4.04 2.13
CA LEU A 46 1.00 -2.58 2.03
C LEU A 46 -0.41 -2.23 1.52
N LEU A 47 -0.94 -2.99 0.56
CA LEU A 47 -2.28 -2.79 0.03
C LEU A 47 -3.40 -3.33 0.94
N GLY A 48 -3.13 -4.37 1.72
CA GLY A 48 -4.06 -4.95 2.69
C GLY A 48 -4.12 -4.21 4.04
N GLU A 49 -3.09 -3.44 4.38
CA GLU A 49 -3.00 -2.63 5.60
C GLU A 49 -3.53 -1.20 5.44
N GLU A 50 -3.92 -0.77 4.22
CA GLU A 50 -4.72 0.45 4.05
C GLU A 50 -6.11 0.19 4.67
N PRO A 51 -6.45 0.76 5.84
CA PRO A 51 -7.81 0.70 6.32
C PRO A 51 -8.65 1.36 5.24
N SER A 52 -9.71 0.68 4.81
CA SER A 52 -10.71 1.21 3.88
C SER A 52 -11.09 2.63 4.32
N ALA A 53 -10.46 3.64 3.72
CA ALA A 53 -10.60 5.04 4.12
C ALA A 53 -12.01 5.60 3.80
N TYR A 54 -12.93 4.72 3.44
CA TYR A 54 -14.32 5.00 3.10
C TYR A 54 -15.31 4.63 4.22
N GLU A 55 -14.90 3.97 5.31
CA GLU A 55 -15.83 3.65 6.42
C GLU A 55 -16.00 4.78 7.45
N ILE A 56 -15.21 5.86 7.37
CA ILE A 56 -15.35 7.05 8.23
C ILE A 56 -16.34 8.05 7.60
N ARG A 57 -17.54 7.60 7.21
CA ARG A 57 -18.64 8.53 6.90
C ARG A 57 -20.02 8.02 7.33
N SER A 58 -20.06 6.96 8.15
CA SER A 58 -21.31 6.34 8.62
C SER A 58 -21.63 6.59 10.10
N ALA A 59 -20.82 7.35 10.84
CA ALA A 59 -21.25 7.91 12.12
C ALA A 59 -22.09 9.18 11.88
N SER A 60 -23.15 9.04 11.09
CA SER A 60 -24.32 9.91 11.17
C SER A 60 -24.93 9.69 12.55
N THR A 61 -24.69 10.61 13.48
CA THR A 61 -25.57 10.73 14.65
C THR A 61 -25.81 12.21 14.90
N GLU A 62 -26.80 12.69 14.18
CA GLU A 62 -27.71 13.76 14.54
C GLU A 62 -28.03 13.73 16.05
N ASN A 63 -27.70 14.83 16.76
CA ASN A 63 -28.52 15.44 17.83
C ASN A 63 -27.94 16.82 18.21
#